data_AF-A0A085FKS5-F1
#
_entry.id   AF-A0A085FKS5-F1
#
_cell.length_a   1.000
_cell.length_b   1.000
_cell.length_c   1.000
_cell.angle_alpha   90.00
_cell.angle_beta   90.00
_cell.angle_gamma   90.00
#
_symmetry.space_group_name_H-M   'P 1'
#
loop_
_entity.id
_entity.type
_entity.pdbx_description
1 polymer ?
#
loop_
_entity_poly.entity_id
_entity_poly.type
_entity_poly.pdbx_seq_one_letter_code
_entity_poly.pdbx_strand_id
1 'polypeptide(L)'
;MNATMNARLRDYRMLWRAAVTHANPRMSGVIRWGAIITAIVFAAAQAVNEGPREGLATLWTAASVLLLLNWAWCFMPGAMKLNTPVNAWLVPQMRRRLVELSCLVCLAGIAGFASAPHADTSALGFWLLWLVIFVVGIGLGAAGHRAAEPIITTLCFSWLLVEWLPQDLTALLSHPVAVVLALPIYAGVIVVAVCAMFPRGGERHWEMMAKRLRWVASSGQPDPLVEQMASKQTRGWYGKTLRRDSARRDGRRLALHALGPTHHLAETVAVLAILAVVVICTGILATWRADREVTAGIGWLFACTLLVVPLLHSVRLAQLPADLAAEQGLVLLAPAMPGRAAAFNAQLGRSLLLQALAGWALATGAALLLAALGGAGPEALLRVLCVACIVLPVVAVPLRKHASRTGNAAGAAATLLLVSIVEGVILGLALSSMAGIPALPVAALASIGLTVVVVMRGLRTMRRGPFAFPAGRMD
;
A
#
# COMPACT_ATOMS: atom_id res chain seq x y z
N MET A 1 22.16 35.55 17.86
CA MET A 1 21.29 34.85 16.88
C MET A 1 21.91 33.56 16.35
N ASN A 2 23.21 33.53 15.99
CA ASN A 2 23.83 32.33 15.39
C ASN A 2 23.92 31.12 16.33
N ALA A 3 24.19 31.31 17.63
CA ALA A 3 24.31 30.21 18.59
C ALA A 3 22.97 29.49 18.88
N THR A 4 21.88 30.24 19.00
CA THR A 4 20.53 29.70 19.25
C THR A 4 19.95 29.01 18.01
N MET A 5 20.24 29.52 16.81
CA MET A 5 19.89 28.88 15.54
C MET A 5 20.64 27.55 15.36
N ASN A 6 21.94 27.53 15.68
CA ASN A 6 22.75 26.31 15.65
C ASN A 6 22.26 25.25 16.66
N ALA A 7 21.80 25.66 17.84
CA ALA A 7 21.22 24.74 18.82
C ALA A 7 19.93 24.09 18.29
N ARG A 8 19.00 24.87 17.73
CA ARG A 8 17.75 24.35 17.15
C ARG A 8 17.99 23.39 15.99
N LEU A 9 18.92 23.70 15.09
CA LEU A 9 19.26 22.82 13.97
C LEU A 9 19.87 21.50 14.45
N ARG A 10 20.69 21.54 15.52
CA ARG A 10 21.23 20.34 16.16
C ARG A 10 20.12 19.47 16.75
N ASP A 11 19.13 20.09 17.39
CA ASP A 11 17.96 19.39 17.94
C ASP A 11 17.13 18.72 16.83
N TYR A 12 16.84 19.43 15.74
CA TYR A 12 16.13 18.85 14.60
C TYR A 12 16.88 17.69 13.97
N ARG A 13 18.21 17.83 13.80
CA ARG A 13 19.07 16.75 13.29
C ARG A 13 19.04 15.53 14.21
N MET A 14 19.07 15.74 15.52
CA MET A 14 19.00 14.65 16.50
C MET A 14 17.63 13.95 16.45
N LEU A 15 16.53 14.71 16.43
CA LEU A 15 15.17 14.17 16.35
C LEU A 15 14.93 13.41 15.05
N TRP A 16 15.38 13.95 13.91
CA TRP A 16 15.30 13.28 12.61
C TRP A 16 16.03 11.95 12.64
N ARG A 17 17.27 11.93 13.14
CA ARG A 17 18.07 10.69 13.25
C ARG A 17 17.37 9.68 14.16
N ALA A 18 16.97 10.09 15.35
CA ALA A 18 16.29 9.21 16.30
C ALA A 18 15.00 8.62 15.70
N ALA A 19 14.17 9.44 15.06
CA ALA A 19 12.95 8.98 14.42
C ALA A 19 13.23 8.00 13.27
N VAL A 20 14.15 8.34 12.35
CA VAL A 20 14.48 7.48 11.20
C VAL A 20 15.16 6.17 11.63
N THR A 21 15.94 6.15 12.71
CA THR A 21 16.56 4.91 13.22
C THR A 21 15.54 3.91 13.78
N HIS A 22 14.35 4.35 14.15
CA HIS A 22 13.27 3.45 14.59
C HIS A 22 12.52 2.77 13.43
N ALA A 23 12.79 3.16 12.18
CA ALA A 23 12.26 2.49 11.00
C ALA A 23 12.96 1.14 10.78
N ASN A 24 12.24 0.17 10.22
CA ASN A 24 12.80 -1.15 9.94
C ASN A 24 14.01 -1.00 8.98
N PRO A 25 15.24 -1.40 9.38
CA PRO A 25 16.47 -1.09 8.65
C PRO A 25 16.45 -1.64 7.23
N ARG A 26 15.88 -2.84 7.03
CA ARG A 26 15.77 -3.47 5.70
C ARG A 26 14.82 -2.71 4.78
N MET A 27 13.67 -2.29 5.31
CA MET A 27 12.66 -1.53 4.56
C MET A 27 13.19 -0.14 4.19
N SER A 28 13.92 0.50 5.12
CA SER A 28 14.54 1.81 4.88
C SER A 28 15.62 1.78 3.81
N GLY A 29 16.40 0.70 3.72
CA GLY A 29 17.45 0.55 2.72
C GLY A 29 16.91 0.39 1.30
N VAL A 30 15.91 -0.48 1.13
CA VAL A 30 15.26 -0.72 -0.18
C VAL A 30 14.54 0.54 -0.67
N ILE A 31 13.76 1.19 0.20
CA ILE A 31 13.05 2.43 -0.17
C ILE A 31 14.05 3.53 -0.52
N ARG A 32 15.10 3.72 0.30
CA ARG A 32 16.07 4.80 0.07
C ARG A 32 16.85 4.60 -1.21
N TRP A 33 17.45 3.42 -1.42
CA TRP A 33 18.30 3.20 -2.59
C TRP A 33 17.51 2.90 -3.85
N GLY A 34 16.49 2.04 -3.75
CA GLY A 34 15.66 1.68 -4.89
C GLY A 34 14.99 2.91 -5.49
N ALA A 35 14.37 3.74 -4.67
CA ALA A 35 13.64 4.90 -5.17
C ALA A 35 14.57 6.02 -5.68
N ILE A 36 15.78 6.17 -5.13
CA ILE A 36 16.82 7.06 -5.71
C ILE A 36 17.25 6.56 -7.09
N ILE A 37 17.52 5.26 -7.24
CA ILE A 37 17.93 4.69 -8.53
C ILE A 37 16.82 4.87 -9.56
N THR A 38 15.56 4.60 -9.21
CA THR A 38 14.42 4.83 -10.11
C THR A 38 14.29 6.29 -10.51
N ALA A 39 14.44 7.22 -9.55
CA ALA A 39 14.39 8.64 -9.83
C ALA A 39 15.46 9.05 -10.86
N ILE A 40 16.69 8.55 -10.69
CA ILE A 40 17.80 8.84 -11.61
C ILE A 40 17.56 8.22 -12.99
N VAL A 41 17.12 6.96 -13.06
CA VAL A 41 16.87 6.29 -14.34
C VAL A 41 15.72 6.94 -15.09
N PHE A 42 14.63 7.27 -14.40
CA PHE A 42 13.48 7.93 -15.01
C PHE A 42 13.83 9.35 -15.48
N ALA A 43 14.58 10.11 -14.67
CA ALA A 43 15.11 11.41 -15.08
C ALA A 43 16.05 11.31 -16.28
N ALA A 44 16.93 10.30 -16.33
CA ALA A 44 17.81 10.07 -17.48
C ALA A 44 17.02 9.69 -18.74
N ALA A 45 15.98 8.86 -18.61
CA ALA A 45 15.10 8.51 -19.72
C ALA A 45 14.37 9.76 -20.28
N GLN A 46 13.80 10.59 -19.40
CA GLN A 46 13.20 11.87 -19.82
C GLN A 46 14.23 12.82 -20.42
N ALA A 47 15.46 12.85 -19.89
CA ALA A 47 16.54 13.66 -20.46
C ALA A 47 16.88 13.28 -21.90
N VAL A 48 16.81 11.98 -22.22
CA VAL A 48 17.09 11.45 -23.57
C VAL A 48 15.93 11.71 -24.52
N ASN A 49 14.69 11.53 -24.07
CA ASN A 49 13.50 11.62 -24.93
C ASN A 49 13.02 13.06 -25.17
N GLU A 50 13.02 13.88 -24.12
CA GLU A 50 12.41 15.22 -24.11
C GLU A 50 13.45 16.34 -23.89
N GLY A 51 14.69 15.96 -23.58
CA GLY A 51 15.82 16.88 -23.41
C GLY A 51 16.24 17.10 -21.95
N PRO A 52 17.43 17.66 -21.71
CA PRO A 52 18.06 17.70 -20.39
C PRO A 52 17.27 18.50 -19.34
N ARG A 53 16.46 19.47 -19.80
CA ARG A 53 15.59 20.26 -18.91
C ARG A 53 14.51 19.42 -18.26
N GLU A 54 13.81 18.57 -19.03
CA GLU A 54 12.77 17.69 -18.50
C GLU A 54 13.36 16.60 -17.60
N GLY A 55 14.55 16.11 -17.93
CA GLY A 55 15.29 15.22 -17.04
C GLY A 55 15.61 15.86 -15.68
N LEU A 56 16.08 17.11 -15.67
CA LEU A 56 16.34 17.86 -14.43
C LEU A 56 15.07 18.16 -13.65
N ALA A 57 13.98 18.54 -14.33
CA ALA A 57 12.68 18.75 -13.72
C ALA A 57 12.19 17.47 -13.03
N THR A 58 12.28 16.34 -13.74
CA THR A 58 11.92 15.00 -13.24
C THR A 58 12.78 14.57 -12.05
N LEU A 59 14.08 14.86 -12.06
CA LEU A 59 14.96 14.56 -10.94
C LEU A 59 14.58 15.38 -9.70
N TRP A 60 14.24 16.66 -9.89
CA TRP A 60 13.82 17.57 -8.82
C TRP A 60 12.47 17.17 -8.21
N THR A 61 11.49 16.83 -9.04
CA THR A 61 10.20 16.31 -8.57
C THR A 61 10.39 15.00 -7.81
N ALA A 62 11.20 14.08 -8.36
CA ALA A 62 11.48 12.82 -7.71
C ALA A 62 12.19 13.01 -6.37
N ALA A 63 13.18 13.90 -6.26
CA ALA A 63 13.83 14.24 -4.99
C ALA A 63 12.83 14.76 -3.94
N SER A 64 11.89 15.60 -4.37
CA SER A 64 10.82 16.15 -3.53
C SER A 64 9.85 15.05 -3.04
N VAL A 65 9.42 14.17 -3.95
CA VAL A 65 8.59 13.00 -3.60
C VAL A 65 9.33 12.07 -2.66
N LEU A 66 10.61 11.76 -2.92
CA LEU A 66 11.44 10.93 -2.04
C LEU A 66 11.55 11.50 -0.63
N LEU A 67 11.69 12.82 -0.49
CA LEU A 67 11.69 13.49 0.80
C LEU A 67 10.36 13.25 1.54
N LEU A 68 9.22 13.40 0.85
CA LEU A 68 7.88 13.19 1.41
C LEU A 68 7.63 11.71 1.77
N LEU A 69 8.09 10.78 0.93
CA LEU A 69 8.00 9.34 1.21
C LEU A 69 8.86 8.94 2.41
N ASN A 70 10.08 9.49 2.52
CA ASN A 70 10.95 9.27 3.67
C ASN A 70 10.35 9.89 4.95
N TRP A 71 9.72 11.06 4.82
CA TRP A 71 8.95 11.68 5.90
C TRP A 71 7.81 10.77 6.36
N ALA A 72 6.99 10.26 5.43
CA ALA A 72 5.79 9.49 5.74
C ALA A 72 6.11 8.06 6.26
N TRP A 73 7.06 7.35 5.66
CA TRP A 73 7.34 5.94 5.97
C TRP A 73 8.49 5.71 6.96
N CYS A 74 9.48 6.60 7.02
CA CYS A 74 10.63 6.40 7.90
C CYS A 74 10.54 7.30 9.13
N PHE A 75 10.34 8.60 8.92
CA PHE A 75 10.34 9.57 10.01
C PHE A 75 9.08 9.49 10.86
N MET A 76 7.88 9.53 10.26
CA MET A 76 6.62 9.61 11.00
C MET A 76 6.40 8.45 11.99
N PRO A 77 6.58 7.16 11.64
CA PRO A 77 6.43 6.07 12.61
C PRO A 77 7.39 6.18 13.80
N GLY A 78 8.62 6.65 13.57
CA GLY A 78 9.59 6.88 14.63
C GLY A 78 9.27 8.11 15.47
N ALA A 79 8.85 9.21 14.86
CA ALA A 79 8.42 10.42 15.55
C ALA A 79 7.21 10.17 16.46
N MET A 80 6.27 9.33 16.03
CA MET A 80 5.14 8.87 16.86
C MET A 80 5.62 8.08 18.08
N LYS A 81 6.64 7.22 17.93
CA LYS A 81 7.23 6.49 19.07
C LYS A 81 7.96 7.41 20.03
N LEU A 82 8.60 8.48 19.54
CA LEU A 82 9.24 9.47 20.41
C LEU A 82 8.19 10.26 21.19
N ASN A 83 7.04 10.57 20.58
CA ASN A 83 5.92 11.25 21.22
C ASN A 83 4.99 10.29 21.97
N THR A 84 5.52 9.49 22.91
CA THR A 84 4.66 8.73 23.84
C THR A 84 3.90 9.68 24.78
N PRO A 85 2.75 9.27 25.37
CA PRO A 85 2.03 10.11 26.33
C PRO A 85 2.90 10.57 27.50
N VAL A 86 3.77 9.70 28.00
CA VAL A 86 4.73 10.00 29.07
C VAL A 86 5.75 11.05 28.61
N ASN A 87 6.35 10.86 27.44
CA ASN A 87 7.35 11.78 26.91
C ASN A 87 6.74 13.14 26.53
N ALA A 88 5.49 13.16 26.07
CA ALA A 88 4.76 14.38 25.72
C ALA A 88 4.49 15.29 26.94
N TRP A 89 4.43 14.71 28.14
CA TRP A 89 4.33 15.44 29.41
C TRP A 89 5.69 15.85 29.95
N LEU A 90 6.65 14.92 29.98
CA LEU A 90 7.97 15.17 30.57
C LEU A 90 8.84 16.13 29.74
N VAL A 91 8.66 16.15 28.41
CA VAL A 91 9.51 16.94 27.50
C VAL A 91 8.62 17.71 26.50
N PRO A 92 7.89 18.76 26.95
CA PRO A 92 6.94 19.49 26.10
C PRO A 92 7.62 20.17 24.90
N GLN A 93 8.89 20.54 25.03
CA GLN A 93 9.68 21.10 23.92
C GLN A 93 9.93 20.08 22.80
N MET A 94 10.02 18.78 23.12
CA MET A 94 10.24 17.74 22.12
C MET A 94 9.04 17.63 21.18
N ARG A 95 7.82 17.63 21.73
CA ARG A 95 6.59 17.62 20.91
C ARG A 95 6.55 18.80 19.96
N ARG A 96 6.79 20.02 20.47
CA ARG A 96 6.78 21.23 19.65
C ARG A 96 7.77 21.13 18.49
N ARG A 97 9.00 20.68 18.77
CA ARG A 97 10.04 20.49 17.76
C ARG A 97 9.72 19.39 16.76
N LEU A 98 9.06 18.30 17.19
CA LEU A 98 8.60 17.25 16.29
C LEU A 98 7.52 17.77 15.33
N VAL A 99 6.54 18.54 15.82
CA VAL A 99 5.52 19.18 14.99
C VAL A 99 6.16 20.17 14.01
N GLU A 100 7.03 21.07 14.49
CA GLU A 100 7.74 22.04 13.65
C GLU A 100 8.56 21.35 12.56
N LEU A 101 9.37 20.35 12.91
CA LEU A 101 10.17 19.57 11.96
C LEU A 101 9.29 18.82 10.94
N SER A 102 8.18 18.24 11.39
CA SER A 102 7.26 17.50 10.51
C SER A 102 6.61 18.42 9.49
N CYS A 103 6.13 19.59 9.92
CA CYS A 103 5.58 20.61 9.03
C CYS A 103 6.65 21.12 8.05
N LEU A 104 7.85 21.45 8.53
CA LEU A 104 8.93 21.97 7.69
C LEU A 104 9.32 20.99 6.58
N VAL A 105 9.49 19.70 6.90
CA VAL A 105 9.86 18.69 5.92
C VAL A 105 8.75 18.47 4.90
N CYS A 106 7.49 18.39 5.34
CA CYS A 106 6.34 18.21 4.45
C CYS A 106 6.15 19.42 3.53
N LEU A 107 6.20 20.64 4.07
CA LEU A 107 6.12 21.87 3.30
C LEU A 107 7.28 22.03 2.32
N ALA A 108 8.51 21.71 2.73
CA ALA A 108 9.67 21.75 1.85
C ALA A 108 9.54 20.77 0.68
N GLY A 109 9.05 19.55 0.92
CA GLY A 109 8.79 18.58 -0.15
C GLY A 109 7.70 19.04 -1.12
N ILE A 110 6.60 19.61 -0.62
CA ILE A 110 5.52 20.12 -1.48
C ILE A 110 5.96 21.35 -2.26
N ALA A 111 6.67 22.29 -1.62
CA ALA A 111 7.23 23.45 -2.29
C ALA A 111 8.29 23.08 -3.33
N GLY A 112 9.10 22.05 -3.06
CA GLY A 112 10.04 21.47 -4.02
C GLY A 112 9.31 20.88 -5.24
N PHE A 113 8.23 20.12 -5.01
CA PHE A 113 7.42 19.60 -6.11
C PHE A 113 6.75 20.71 -6.94
N ALA A 114 6.25 21.76 -6.27
CA ALA A 114 5.62 22.92 -6.91
C ALA A 114 6.59 23.73 -7.79
N SER A 115 7.86 23.81 -7.37
CA SER A 115 8.88 24.64 -8.03
C SER A 115 9.63 23.94 -9.16
N ALA A 116 9.34 22.66 -9.40
CA ALA A 116 9.92 21.94 -10.51
C ALA A 116 9.57 22.63 -11.85
N PRO A 117 10.55 22.80 -12.76
CA PRO A 117 10.33 23.46 -14.04
C PRO A 117 9.70 22.51 -15.06
N HIS A 118 8.47 22.06 -14.81
CA HIS A 118 7.72 21.14 -15.68
C HIS A 118 7.48 21.75 -17.08
N ALA A 119 7.65 20.96 -18.15
CA ALA A 119 7.22 21.37 -19.50
C ALA A 119 5.72 21.65 -19.59
N ASP A 120 4.90 20.82 -18.92
CA ASP A 120 3.45 20.91 -18.96
C ASP A 120 2.90 21.23 -17.56
N THR A 121 2.40 22.46 -17.38
CA THR A 121 1.79 22.91 -16.14
C THR A 121 0.29 22.59 -16.05
N SER A 122 -0.33 22.07 -17.11
CA SER A 122 -1.78 21.89 -17.23
C SER A 122 -2.40 20.97 -16.18
N ALA A 123 -1.61 20.08 -15.57
CA ALA A 123 -2.03 19.17 -14.50
C ALA A 123 -1.39 19.48 -13.14
N LEU A 124 -0.55 20.52 -13.03
CA LEU A 124 0.26 20.78 -11.83
C LEU A 124 -0.60 20.98 -10.58
N GLY A 125 -1.69 21.75 -10.70
CA GLY A 125 -2.58 22.03 -9.57
C GLY A 125 -3.25 20.77 -9.03
N PHE A 126 -3.68 19.89 -9.93
CA PHE A 126 -4.22 18.58 -9.54
C PHE A 126 -3.14 17.74 -8.86
N TRP A 127 -1.96 17.61 -9.47
CA TRP A 127 -0.89 16.77 -8.92
C TRP A 127 -0.46 17.21 -7.54
N LEU A 128 -0.43 18.52 -7.31
CA LEU A 128 -0.07 19.09 -6.04
C LEU A 128 -1.15 18.85 -4.99
N LEU A 129 -2.44 19.03 -5.34
CA LEU A 129 -3.56 18.65 -4.48
C LEU A 129 -3.48 17.16 -4.11
N TRP A 130 -3.33 16.30 -5.11
CA TRP A 130 -3.23 14.86 -4.94
C TRP A 130 -2.09 14.49 -3.98
N LEU A 131 -0.89 15.03 -4.23
CA LEU A 131 0.31 14.77 -3.44
C LEU A 131 0.11 15.21 -1.98
N VAL A 132 -0.44 16.39 -1.74
CA VAL A 132 -0.70 16.92 -0.39
C VAL A 132 -1.63 15.97 0.37
N ILE A 133 -2.79 15.63 -0.19
CA ILE A 133 -3.76 14.80 0.52
C ILE A 133 -3.20 13.37 0.68
N PHE A 134 -2.42 12.87 -0.28
CA PHE A 134 -1.87 11.51 -0.23
C PHE A 134 -0.82 11.38 0.87
N VAL A 135 0.11 12.32 0.92
CA VAL A 135 1.16 12.37 1.96
C VAL A 135 0.53 12.57 3.34
N VAL A 136 -0.45 13.47 3.47
CA VAL A 136 -1.19 13.66 4.73
C VAL A 136 -1.95 12.39 5.13
N GLY A 137 -2.60 11.72 4.18
CA GLY A 137 -3.29 10.45 4.39
C GLY A 137 -2.36 9.36 4.93
N ILE A 138 -1.19 9.18 4.30
CA ILE A 138 -0.18 8.23 4.79
C ILE A 138 0.33 8.63 6.18
N GLY A 139 0.62 9.92 6.42
CA GLY A 139 1.04 10.42 7.72
C GLY A 139 0.00 10.15 8.82
N LEU A 140 -1.28 10.38 8.51
CA LEU A 140 -2.41 10.06 9.40
C LEU A 140 -2.49 8.56 9.66
N GLY A 141 -2.26 7.73 8.64
CA GLY A 141 -2.25 6.27 8.75
C GLY A 141 -1.12 5.77 9.62
N ALA A 142 0.08 6.33 9.47
CA ALA A 142 1.23 6.05 10.32
C ALA A 142 0.96 6.44 11.80
N ALA A 143 0.25 7.54 12.02
CA ALA A 143 -0.24 7.96 13.33
C ALA A 143 -1.42 7.11 13.87
N GLY A 144 -2.03 6.26 13.04
CA GLY A 144 -3.16 5.41 13.41
C GLY A 144 -4.51 6.13 13.43
N HIS A 145 -4.65 7.22 12.68
CA HIS A 145 -5.88 8.00 12.60
C HIS A 145 -6.88 7.35 11.62
N ARG A 146 -8.15 7.22 12.02
CA ARG A 146 -9.20 6.54 11.23
C ARG A 146 -9.47 7.18 9.86
N ALA A 147 -9.32 8.49 9.76
CA ALA A 147 -9.50 9.21 8.50
C ALA A 147 -8.46 8.80 7.43
N ALA A 148 -7.35 8.17 7.80
CA ALA A 148 -6.30 7.79 6.87
C ALA A 148 -6.76 6.78 5.82
N GLU A 149 -7.53 5.77 6.22
CA GLU A 149 -7.98 4.72 5.31
C GLU A 149 -8.88 5.25 4.19
N PRO A 150 -9.98 5.98 4.44
CA PRO A 150 -10.77 6.55 3.36
C PRO A 150 -9.96 7.56 2.55
N ILE A 151 -9.08 8.36 3.16
CA ILE A 151 -8.25 9.32 2.42
C ILE A 151 -7.30 8.59 1.45
N ILE A 152 -6.51 7.62 1.93
CA ILE A 152 -5.56 6.86 1.10
C ILE A 152 -6.32 6.10 0.02
N THR A 153 -7.44 5.47 0.38
CA THR A 153 -8.26 4.70 -0.56
C THR A 153 -8.83 5.63 -1.63
N THR A 154 -9.50 6.73 -1.27
CA THR A 154 -10.05 7.70 -2.25
C THR A 154 -8.96 8.30 -3.14
N LEU A 155 -7.74 8.53 -2.62
CA LEU A 155 -6.66 9.15 -3.39
C LEU A 155 -5.92 8.19 -4.31
N CYS A 156 -5.75 6.93 -3.90
CA CYS A 156 -5.29 5.90 -4.83
C CYS A 156 -6.19 5.84 -6.06
N PHE A 157 -7.47 6.20 -5.93
CA PHE A 157 -8.43 6.25 -7.02
C PHE A 157 -8.37 7.58 -7.78
N SER A 158 -8.14 8.72 -7.11
CA SER A 158 -8.17 10.03 -7.78
C SER A 158 -7.00 10.28 -8.74
N TRP A 159 -5.81 9.71 -8.51
CA TRP A 159 -4.70 9.74 -9.50
C TRP A 159 -5.15 9.22 -10.87
N LEU A 160 -6.05 8.23 -10.86
CA LEU A 160 -6.53 7.53 -12.06
C LEU A 160 -7.65 8.30 -12.78
N LEU A 161 -8.23 9.34 -12.17
CA LEU A 161 -9.24 10.23 -12.78
C LEU A 161 -8.63 11.47 -13.43
N VAL A 162 -7.31 11.65 -13.38
CA VAL A 162 -6.68 12.91 -13.80
C VAL A 162 -6.99 13.29 -15.23
N GLU A 163 -6.84 12.32 -16.14
CA GLU A 163 -7.08 12.52 -17.57
C GLU A 163 -8.58 12.72 -17.89
N TRP A 164 -9.43 12.55 -16.88
CA TRP A 164 -10.89 12.50 -16.97
C TRP A 164 -11.57 13.68 -16.29
N LEU A 165 -10.79 14.53 -15.62
CA LEU A 165 -11.31 15.79 -15.14
C LEU A 165 -11.74 16.64 -16.34
N PRO A 166 -12.89 17.33 -16.26
CA PRO A 166 -13.25 18.34 -17.24
C PRO A 166 -12.08 19.30 -17.47
N GLN A 167 -11.76 19.59 -18.73
CA GLN A 167 -10.63 20.46 -19.07
C GLN A 167 -10.74 21.84 -18.39
N ASP A 168 -11.96 22.31 -18.16
CA ASP A 168 -12.21 23.56 -17.43
C ASP A 168 -11.76 23.47 -15.96
N LEU A 169 -11.92 22.30 -15.33
CA LEU A 169 -11.51 22.06 -13.95
C LEU A 169 -10.00 21.89 -13.83
N THR A 170 -9.36 21.18 -14.76
CA THR A 170 -7.90 21.08 -14.80
C THR A 170 -7.27 22.44 -15.09
N ALA A 171 -7.82 23.21 -16.03
CA ALA A 171 -7.38 24.56 -16.33
C ALA A 171 -7.55 25.51 -15.13
N LEU A 172 -8.67 25.42 -14.41
CA LEU A 172 -8.90 26.21 -13.19
C LEU A 172 -7.91 25.85 -12.07
N LEU A 173 -7.71 24.55 -11.82
CA LEU A 173 -6.81 24.08 -10.76
C LEU A 173 -5.35 24.39 -11.07
N SER A 174 -4.97 24.33 -12.34
CA SER A 174 -3.60 24.58 -12.81
C SER A 174 -3.32 26.04 -13.15
N HIS A 175 -4.32 26.92 -13.01
CA HIS A 175 -4.11 28.36 -13.13
C HIS A 175 -3.07 28.81 -12.08
N PRO A 176 -2.03 29.57 -12.46
CA PRO A 176 -0.91 29.88 -11.56
C PRO A 176 -1.35 30.60 -10.29
N VAL A 177 -2.35 31.49 -10.41
CA VAL A 177 -2.96 32.16 -9.25
C VAL A 177 -3.67 31.17 -8.33
N ALA A 178 -4.37 30.18 -8.87
CA ALA A 178 -5.04 29.16 -8.07
C ALA A 178 -4.03 28.31 -7.30
N VAL A 179 -2.93 27.92 -7.94
CA VAL A 179 -1.82 27.19 -7.29
C VAL A 179 -1.22 28.01 -6.15
N VAL A 180 -0.90 29.30 -6.39
CA VAL A 180 -0.34 30.19 -5.35
C VAL A 180 -1.31 30.38 -4.18
N LEU A 181 -2.61 30.54 -4.46
CA LEU A 181 -3.64 30.66 -3.42
C LEU A 181 -3.90 29.34 -2.68
N ALA A 182 -3.66 28.20 -3.31
CA ALA A 182 -3.83 26.89 -2.68
C ALA A 182 -2.69 26.52 -1.73
N LEU A 183 -1.46 27.01 -1.96
CA LEU A 183 -0.30 26.78 -1.06
C LEU A 183 -0.55 27.12 0.42
N PRO A 184 -1.12 28.30 0.81
CA PRO A 184 -1.44 28.58 2.20
C PRO A 184 -2.54 27.67 2.75
N ILE A 185 -3.50 27.24 1.92
CA ILE A 185 -4.54 26.27 2.31
C ILE A 185 -3.89 24.92 2.61
N TYR A 186 -3.00 24.44 1.74
CA TYR A 186 -2.24 23.21 1.97
C TYR A 186 -1.39 23.30 3.23
N ALA A 187 -0.73 24.44 3.45
CA ALA A 187 0.02 24.64 4.69
C ALA A 187 -0.86 24.57 5.93
N GLY A 188 -2.05 25.17 5.90
CA GLY A 188 -3.06 25.05 6.95
C GLY A 188 -3.46 23.60 7.20
N VAL A 189 -3.82 22.86 6.15
CA VAL A 189 -4.20 21.44 6.22
C VAL A 189 -3.08 20.58 6.82
N ILE A 190 -1.84 20.78 6.36
CA ILE A 190 -0.66 20.05 6.87
C ILE A 190 -0.45 20.35 8.35
N VAL A 191 -0.49 21.62 8.75
CA VAL A 191 -0.29 22.01 10.16
C VAL A 191 -1.38 21.39 11.04
N VAL A 192 -2.64 21.45 10.62
CA VAL A 192 -3.77 20.84 11.36
C VAL A 192 -3.58 19.32 11.44
N ALA A 193 -3.29 18.65 10.33
CA ALA A 193 -3.10 17.21 10.28
C ALA A 193 -1.92 16.77 11.15
N VAL A 194 -0.76 17.43 11.05
CA VAL A 194 0.42 17.14 11.89
C VAL A 194 0.11 17.40 13.36
N CYS A 195 -0.58 18.49 13.70
CA CYS A 195 -0.97 18.75 15.09
C CYS A 195 -1.90 17.66 15.65
N ALA A 196 -2.78 17.11 14.80
CA ALA A 196 -3.64 15.98 15.15
C ALA A 196 -2.85 14.67 15.32
N MET A 197 -1.79 14.46 14.53
CA MET A 197 -0.89 13.30 14.68
C MET A 197 -0.10 13.34 15.99
N PHE A 198 0.26 14.54 16.48
CA PHE A 198 1.02 14.72 17.73
C PHE A 198 0.15 15.35 18.83
N PRO A 199 -0.74 14.60 19.51
CA PRO A 199 -1.59 15.16 20.56
C PRO A 199 -0.75 15.74 21.71
N ARG A 200 -1.26 16.80 22.36
CA ARG A 200 -0.75 17.23 23.68
C ARG A 200 -1.11 16.10 24.65
N GLY A 201 -0.14 15.62 25.45
CA GLY A 201 -0.35 14.45 26.29
C GLY A 201 -1.50 14.60 27.29
N GLY A 202 -1.85 13.53 27.99
CA GLY A 202 -3.04 13.46 28.86
C GLY A 202 -4.02 12.39 28.37
N GLU A 203 -5.23 12.36 28.92
CA GLU A 203 -6.23 11.31 28.67
C GLU A 203 -6.56 11.12 27.17
N ARG A 204 -6.69 12.22 26.42
CA ARG A 204 -6.92 12.17 24.96
C ARG A 204 -5.82 11.45 24.19
N HIS A 205 -4.56 11.57 24.64
CA HIS A 205 -3.44 10.87 24.02
C HIS A 205 -3.49 9.37 24.36
N TRP A 206 -3.80 9.02 25.61
CA TRP A 206 -4.03 7.63 26.01
C TRP A 206 -5.20 6.99 25.26
N GLU A 207 -6.30 7.72 25.08
CA GLU A 207 -7.43 7.26 24.27
C GLU A 207 -7.04 7.04 22.81
N MET A 208 -6.28 7.96 22.21
CA MET A 208 -5.81 7.83 20.84
C MET A 208 -4.91 6.60 20.69
N MET A 209 -4.00 6.38 21.64
CA MET A 209 -3.11 5.20 21.63
C MET A 209 -3.89 3.91 21.87
N ALA A 210 -4.87 3.89 22.77
CA ALA A 210 -5.75 2.75 23.01
C ALA A 210 -6.64 2.47 21.79
N LYS A 211 -7.16 3.52 21.12
CA LYS A 211 -7.90 3.41 19.85
C LYS A 211 -7.00 2.86 18.75
N ARG A 212 -5.73 3.29 18.67
CA ARG A 212 -4.73 2.76 17.74
C ARG A 212 -4.38 1.32 18.01
N LEU A 213 -4.15 0.92 19.27
CA LEU A 213 -3.89 -0.47 19.63
C LEU A 213 -5.09 -1.36 19.33
N ARG A 214 -6.30 -0.91 19.65
CA ARG A 214 -7.54 -1.58 19.25
C ARG A 214 -7.70 -1.66 17.75
N TRP A 215 -7.34 -0.60 17.02
CA TRP A 215 -7.43 -0.56 15.57
C TRP A 215 -6.39 -1.45 14.91
N VAL A 216 -5.15 -1.48 15.41
CA VAL A 216 -4.13 -2.42 14.93
C VAL A 216 -4.55 -3.85 15.24
N ALA A 217 -5.10 -4.10 16.43
CA ALA A 217 -5.70 -5.39 16.77
C ALA A 217 -6.94 -5.74 15.93
N SER A 218 -7.67 -4.74 15.43
CA SER A 218 -8.82 -4.91 14.55
C SER A 218 -8.47 -4.78 13.05
N SER A 219 -7.23 -4.43 12.67
CA SER A 219 -6.77 -4.17 11.29
C SER A 219 -6.53 -5.47 10.52
N GLY A 220 -7.54 -6.33 10.58
CA GLY A 220 -7.56 -7.73 10.19
C GLY A 220 -8.92 -8.37 10.50
N GLN A 221 -9.75 -7.72 11.32
CA GLN A 221 -11.16 -8.06 11.49
C GLN A 221 -12.00 -7.34 10.42
N PRO A 222 -13.00 -8.02 9.84
CA PRO A 222 -13.88 -7.42 8.85
C PRO A 222 -14.66 -6.23 9.44
N ASP A 223 -14.98 -5.25 8.60
CA ASP A 223 -15.80 -4.08 8.97
C ASP A 223 -17.14 -4.58 9.55
N PRO A 224 -17.61 -4.12 10.73
CA PRO A 224 -18.79 -4.65 11.38
C PRO A 224 -20.04 -4.71 10.49
N LEU A 225 -20.20 -3.79 9.53
CA LEU A 225 -21.31 -3.84 8.56
C LEU A 225 -21.14 -4.98 7.54
N VAL A 226 -19.92 -5.15 7.01
CA VAL A 226 -19.58 -6.24 6.09
C VAL A 226 -19.61 -7.57 6.83
N GLU A 227 -19.15 -7.62 8.08
CA GLU A 227 -19.23 -8.80 8.94
C GLU A 227 -20.67 -9.13 9.28
N GLN A 228 -21.53 -8.16 9.58
CA GLN A 228 -22.93 -8.45 9.90
C GLN A 228 -23.71 -8.98 8.68
N MET A 229 -23.45 -8.41 7.49
CA MET A 229 -24.06 -8.88 6.23
C MET A 229 -23.46 -10.21 5.76
N ALA A 230 -22.14 -10.39 5.85
CA ALA A 230 -21.47 -11.61 5.42
C ALA A 230 -21.65 -12.76 6.44
N SER A 231 -21.55 -12.49 7.74
CA SER A 231 -21.36 -13.52 8.79
C SER A 231 -22.47 -14.56 8.87
N LYS A 232 -23.75 -14.22 8.65
CA LYS A 232 -24.81 -15.23 8.73
C LYS A 232 -24.70 -16.24 7.59
N GLN A 233 -24.46 -15.76 6.37
CA GLN A 233 -24.39 -16.62 5.18
C GLN A 233 -23.01 -17.29 5.06
N THR A 234 -21.92 -16.58 5.37
CA THR A 234 -20.55 -17.11 5.36
C THR A 234 -20.30 -18.10 6.49
N ARG A 235 -20.87 -17.93 7.70
CA ARG A 235 -20.76 -18.95 8.76
C ARG A 235 -21.47 -20.26 8.39
N GLY A 236 -22.61 -20.19 7.71
CA GLY A 236 -23.30 -21.37 7.19
C GLY A 236 -22.48 -22.11 6.12
N TRP A 237 -21.91 -21.38 5.17
CA TRP A 237 -21.02 -21.94 4.15
C TRP A 237 -19.71 -22.46 4.75
N TYR A 238 -19.12 -21.73 5.69
CA TYR A 238 -17.94 -22.13 6.45
C TYR A 238 -18.16 -23.42 7.22
N GLY A 239 -19.28 -23.53 7.93
CA GLY A 239 -19.64 -24.75 8.65
C GLY A 239 -19.78 -25.95 7.71
N LYS A 240 -20.37 -25.75 6.52
CA LYS A 240 -20.49 -26.80 5.50
C LYS A 240 -19.13 -27.21 4.92
N THR A 241 -18.25 -26.25 4.58
CA THR A 241 -16.92 -26.53 4.04
C THR A 241 -16.03 -27.20 5.08
N LEU A 242 -16.04 -26.70 6.33
CA LEU A 242 -15.32 -27.29 7.45
C LEU A 242 -15.77 -28.73 7.73
N ARG A 243 -17.09 -28.99 7.77
CA ARG A 243 -17.63 -30.35 7.94
C ARG A 243 -17.20 -31.29 6.82
N ARG A 244 -17.28 -30.82 5.56
CA ARG A 244 -16.86 -31.61 4.40
C ARG A 244 -15.36 -31.93 4.43
N ASP A 245 -14.53 -30.94 4.71
CA ASP A 245 -13.07 -31.10 4.70
C ASP A 245 -12.58 -31.90 5.92
N SER A 246 -13.27 -31.78 7.07
CA SER A 246 -13.06 -32.64 8.26
C SER A 246 -13.44 -34.09 8.00
N ALA A 247 -14.60 -34.34 7.39
CA ALA A 247 -15.03 -35.70 7.00
C ALA A 247 -14.05 -36.36 6.02
N ARG A 248 -13.46 -35.58 5.11
CA ARG A 248 -12.44 -36.05 4.16
C ARG A 248 -11.04 -36.19 4.76
N ARG A 249 -10.84 -35.75 6.01
CA ARG A 249 -9.54 -35.70 6.70
C ARG A 249 -8.46 -35.00 5.86
N ASP A 250 -8.85 -33.97 5.10
CA ASP A 250 -7.92 -33.23 4.23
C ASP A 250 -7.08 -32.28 5.08
N GLY A 251 -5.94 -32.77 5.57
CA GLY A 251 -5.00 -32.01 6.38
C GLY A 251 -4.57 -30.68 5.74
N ARG A 252 -4.63 -30.57 4.41
CA ARG A 252 -4.25 -29.35 3.68
C ARG A 252 -5.24 -28.22 3.91
N ARG A 253 -6.53 -28.54 3.86
CA ARG A 253 -7.62 -27.59 4.04
C ARG A 253 -7.87 -27.33 5.52
N LEU A 254 -7.73 -28.36 6.35
CA LEU A 254 -7.80 -28.22 7.81
C LEU A 254 -6.73 -27.26 8.35
N ALA A 255 -5.53 -27.26 7.79
CA ALA A 255 -4.50 -26.29 8.16
C ALA A 255 -4.85 -24.83 7.77
N LEU A 256 -5.66 -24.63 6.72
CA LEU A 256 -6.17 -23.29 6.37
C LEU A 256 -7.32 -22.86 7.29
N HIS A 257 -8.17 -23.80 7.71
CA HIS A 257 -9.23 -23.53 8.69
C HIS A 257 -8.66 -23.06 10.05
N ALA A 258 -7.42 -23.43 10.37
CA ALA A 258 -6.66 -22.92 11.53
C ALA A 258 -6.37 -21.41 11.48
N LEU A 259 -6.53 -20.78 10.31
CA LEU A 259 -6.37 -19.34 10.10
C LEU A 259 -7.70 -18.58 10.32
N GLY A 260 -8.76 -19.27 10.75
CA GLY A 260 -10.06 -18.70 11.06
C GLY A 260 -10.98 -18.55 9.84
N PRO A 261 -12.28 -18.30 10.03
CA PRO A 261 -13.27 -18.25 8.95
C PRO A 261 -13.03 -17.13 7.91
N THR A 262 -12.23 -16.12 8.26
CA THR A 262 -11.89 -14.95 7.44
C THR A 262 -10.93 -15.25 6.29
N HIS A 263 -10.36 -16.45 6.21
CA HIS A 263 -9.55 -16.84 5.06
C HIS A 263 -10.40 -17.09 3.80
N HIS A 264 -11.72 -17.32 3.92
CA HIS A 264 -12.52 -17.68 2.76
C HIS A 264 -12.59 -16.58 1.71
N LEU A 265 -12.30 -16.96 0.46
CA LEU A 265 -12.46 -16.12 -0.74
C LEU A 265 -13.86 -15.51 -0.88
N ALA A 266 -14.85 -15.99 -0.12
CA ALA A 266 -16.19 -15.43 -0.07
C ALA A 266 -16.20 -13.93 0.31
N GLU A 267 -15.35 -13.47 1.22
CA GLU A 267 -15.26 -12.04 1.55
C GLU A 267 -14.69 -11.25 0.37
N THR A 268 -13.62 -11.76 -0.25
CA THR A 268 -13.05 -11.16 -1.48
C THR A 268 -14.07 -11.13 -2.60
N VAL A 269 -14.82 -12.22 -2.81
CA VAL A 269 -15.88 -12.31 -3.81
C VAL A 269 -17.02 -11.34 -3.50
N ALA A 270 -17.41 -11.18 -2.23
CA ALA A 270 -18.44 -10.23 -1.83
C ALA A 270 -17.99 -8.78 -2.06
N VAL A 271 -16.75 -8.43 -1.71
CA VAL A 271 -16.17 -7.11 -1.99
C VAL A 271 -16.06 -6.86 -3.49
N LEU A 272 -15.59 -7.84 -4.26
CA LEU A 272 -15.54 -7.77 -5.73
C LEU A 272 -16.95 -7.62 -6.33
N ALA A 273 -17.96 -8.31 -5.79
CA ALA A 273 -19.34 -8.23 -6.25
C ALA A 273 -19.96 -6.87 -5.94
N ILE A 274 -19.74 -6.32 -4.74
CA ILE A 274 -20.20 -4.97 -4.37
C ILE A 274 -19.54 -3.94 -5.30
N LEU A 275 -18.23 -4.04 -5.52
CA LEU A 275 -17.52 -3.15 -6.44
C LEU A 275 -18.06 -3.30 -7.87
N ALA A 276 -18.28 -4.52 -8.36
CA ALA A 276 -18.87 -4.77 -9.67
C ALA A 276 -20.27 -4.17 -9.80
N VAL A 277 -21.13 -4.27 -8.78
CA VAL A 277 -22.46 -3.63 -8.77
C VAL A 277 -22.34 -2.11 -8.83
N VAL A 278 -21.46 -1.51 -8.03
CA VAL A 278 -21.19 -0.07 -8.09
C VAL A 278 -20.76 0.32 -9.50
N VAL A 279 -19.86 -0.43 -10.12
CA VAL A 279 -19.39 -0.17 -11.49
C VAL A 279 -20.53 -0.25 -12.50
N ILE A 280 -21.33 -1.31 -12.46
CA ILE A 280 -22.47 -1.48 -13.36
C ILE A 280 -23.46 -0.33 -13.19
N CYS A 281 -23.80 0.04 -11.95
CA CYS A 281 -24.69 1.19 -11.68
C CYS A 281 -24.10 2.50 -12.20
N THR A 282 -22.82 2.78 -11.94
CA THR A 282 -22.15 3.99 -12.43
C THR A 282 -22.00 3.99 -13.94
N GLY A 283 -21.77 2.83 -14.57
CA GLY A 283 -21.65 2.67 -16.02
C GLY A 283 -22.99 2.87 -16.72
N ILE A 284 -24.08 2.33 -16.18
CA ILE A 284 -25.44 2.59 -16.68
C ILE A 284 -25.79 4.07 -16.56
N LEU A 285 -25.46 4.71 -15.44
CA LEU A 285 -25.66 6.14 -15.24
C LEU A 285 -24.78 7.01 -16.17
N ALA A 286 -23.54 6.60 -16.40
CA ALA A 286 -22.60 7.30 -17.27
C ALA A 286 -22.97 7.14 -18.75
N THR A 287 -23.30 5.95 -19.22
CA THR A 287 -23.78 5.72 -20.60
C THR A 287 -25.06 6.50 -20.93
N TRP A 288 -25.86 6.83 -19.90
CA TRP A 288 -27.06 7.68 -20.05
C TRP A 288 -26.77 9.18 -20.19
N ARG A 289 -25.57 9.66 -19.81
CA ARG A 289 -25.25 11.10 -19.75
C ARG A 289 -23.92 11.52 -20.38
N ALA A 290 -23.02 10.59 -20.63
CA ALA A 290 -21.63 10.85 -20.98
C ALA A 290 -21.21 10.05 -22.22
N ASP A 291 -20.20 10.58 -22.90
CA ASP A 291 -19.67 10.01 -24.14
C ASP A 291 -19.01 8.64 -23.91
N ARG A 292 -18.89 7.80 -24.95
CA ARG A 292 -18.30 6.45 -24.82
C ARG A 292 -16.88 6.48 -24.25
N GLU A 293 -16.13 7.52 -24.60
CA GLU A 293 -14.79 7.73 -24.05
C GLU A 293 -14.81 7.85 -22.53
N VAL A 294 -15.83 8.52 -21.96
CA VAL A 294 -16.11 8.70 -20.52
C VAL A 294 -16.68 7.42 -19.87
N THR A 295 -16.93 6.36 -20.61
CA THR A 295 -17.28 5.06 -20.00
C THR A 295 -16.07 4.13 -19.93
N ALA A 296 -15.17 4.22 -20.92
CA ALA A 296 -13.99 3.36 -21.04
C ALA A 296 -13.01 3.49 -19.88
N GLY A 297 -12.63 4.70 -19.51
CA GLY A 297 -11.74 4.94 -18.37
C GLY A 297 -12.39 5.05 -17.00
N ILE A 298 -13.73 5.17 -16.86
CA ILE A 298 -14.40 4.78 -15.61
C ILE A 298 -14.15 3.27 -15.40
N GLY A 299 -14.35 2.45 -16.45
CA GLY A 299 -14.04 1.03 -16.43
C GLY A 299 -12.57 0.72 -16.10
N TRP A 300 -11.64 1.45 -16.72
CA TRP A 300 -10.20 1.37 -16.42
C TRP A 300 -9.88 1.69 -14.96
N LEU A 301 -10.46 2.76 -14.41
CA LEU A 301 -10.21 3.17 -13.04
C LEU A 301 -10.67 2.13 -12.03
N PHE A 302 -11.86 1.57 -12.26
CA PHE A 302 -12.33 0.48 -11.43
C PHE A 302 -11.47 -0.77 -11.57
N ALA A 303 -10.96 -1.06 -12.78
CA ALA A 303 -10.03 -2.15 -12.99
C ALA A 303 -8.73 -1.98 -12.17
N CYS A 304 -8.12 -0.78 -12.19
CA CYS A 304 -6.92 -0.48 -11.40
C CYS A 304 -7.14 -0.58 -9.90
N THR A 305 -8.33 -0.23 -9.43
CA THR A 305 -8.63 -0.20 -7.99
C THR A 305 -8.94 -1.58 -7.42
N LEU A 306 -9.48 -2.47 -8.25
CA LEU A 306 -9.54 -3.89 -7.95
C LEU A 306 -8.15 -4.52 -7.78
N LEU A 307 -7.09 -3.95 -8.34
CA LEU A 307 -5.71 -4.43 -8.15
C LEU A 307 -5.16 -4.13 -6.73
N VAL A 308 -5.83 -3.29 -5.94
CA VAL A 308 -5.52 -3.11 -4.50
C VAL A 308 -6.05 -4.30 -3.67
N VAL A 309 -7.14 -4.93 -4.10
CA VAL A 309 -7.75 -6.09 -3.42
C VAL A 309 -6.76 -7.25 -3.19
N PRO A 310 -5.98 -7.72 -4.18
CA PRO A 310 -5.03 -8.81 -3.97
C PRO A 310 -3.86 -8.41 -3.06
N LEU A 311 -3.50 -7.12 -3.02
CA LEU A 311 -2.51 -6.61 -2.08
C LEU A 311 -3.02 -6.70 -0.63
N LEU A 312 -4.23 -6.18 -0.38
CA LEU A 312 -4.87 -6.26 0.94
C LEU A 312 -5.12 -7.73 1.34
N HIS A 313 -5.59 -8.57 0.42
CA HIS A 313 -5.82 -9.99 0.66
C HIS A 313 -4.53 -10.72 1.06
N SER A 314 -3.44 -10.49 0.35
CA SER A 314 -2.13 -11.13 0.64
C SER A 314 -1.54 -10.65 1.96
N VAL A 315 -1.68 -9.37 2.30
CA VAL A 315 -1.26 -8.82 3.60
C VAL A 315 -2.09 -9.43 4.74
N ARG A 316 -3.42 -9.49 4.58
CA ARG A 316 -4.31 -10.13 5.56
C ARG A 316 -3.96 -11.60 5.77
N LEU A 317 -3.81 -12.38 4.71
CA LEU A 317 -3.39 -13.80 4.79
C LEU A 317 -2.07 -13.99 5.55
N ALA A 318 -1.14 -13.03 5.43
CA ALA A 318 0.11 -13.09 6.16
C ALA A 318 -0.06 -12.75 7.66
N GLN A 319 -1.08 -11.97 8.03
CA GLN A 319 -1.35 -11.53 9.41
C GLN A 319 -2.23 -12.51 10.20
N LEU A 320 -3.20 -13.18 9.56
CA LEU A 320 -4.12 -14.14 10.19
C LEU A 320 -3.48 -15.17 11.12
N PRO A 321 -2.26 -15.71 10.85
CA PRO A 321 -1.62 -16.64 11.76
C PRO A 321 -1.38 -16.07 13.17
N ALA A 322 -1.18 -14.76 13.32
CA ALA A 322 -0.89 -14.18 14.64
C ALA A 322 -2.12 -14.11 15.56
N ASP A 323 -3.32 -14.02 14.99
CA ASP A 323 -4.55 -13.72 15.74
C ASP A 323 -5.17 -14.96 16.41
N LEU A 324 -4.85 -16.16 15.91
CA LEU A 324 -5.46 -17.43 16.32
C LEU A 324 -4.42 -18.46 16.81
N ALA A 325 -3.37 -17.98 17.48
CA ALA A 325 -2.27 -18.81 17.95
C ALA A 325 -2.73 -19.95 18.88
N ALA A 326 -3.76 -19.73 19.71
CA ALA A 326 -4.32 -20.75 20.59
C ALA A 326 -5.01 -21.88 19.80
N GLU A 327 -5.82 -21.54 18.79
CA GLU A 327 -6.53 -22.51 17.95
C GLU A 327 -5.55 -23.31 17.07
N GLN A 328 -4.47 -22.67 16.63
CA GLN A 328 -3.41 -23.32 15.85
C GLN A 328 -2.69 -24.45 16.59
N GLY A 329 -2.56 -24.34 17.91
CA GLY A 329 -2.00 -25.41 18.75
C GLY A 329 -2.85 -26.68 18.72
N LEU A 330 -4.18 -26.53 18.70
CA LEU A 330 -5.13 -27.65 18.62
C LEU A 330 -5.08 -28.36 17.28
N VAL A 331 -4.82 -27.62 16.20
CA VAL A 331 -4.76 -28.20 14.85
C VAL A 331 -3.59 -29.17 14.70
N LEU A 332 -2.46 -28.93 15.38
CA LEU A 332 -1.33 -29.87 15.38
C LEU A 332 -1.65 -31.21 16.06
N LEU A 333 -2.66 -31.25 16.93
CA LEU A 333 -3.13 -32.48 17.57
C LEU A 333 -4.05 -33.30 16.64
N ALA A 334 -4.47 -32.74 15.50
CA ALA A 334 -5.31 -33.47 14.56
C ALA A 334 -4.51 -34.59 13.87
N PRO A 335 -5.04 -35.83 13.80
CA PRO A 335 -4.32 -36.98 13.24
C PRO A 335 -4.00 -36.85 11.75
N ALA A 336 -4.65 -35.92 11.05
CA ALA A 336 -4.40 -35.62 9.64
C ALA A 336 -3.21 -34.67 9.41
N MET A 337 -2.59 -34.12 10.47
CA MET A 337 -1.46 -33.20 10.31
C MET A 337 -0.13 -33.93 10.15
N PRO A 338 0.74 -33.45 9.25
CA PRO A 338 2.09 -34.01 9.12
C PRO A 338 2.90 -33.86 10.42
N GLY A 339 3.46 -34.97 10.92
CA GLY A 339 4.31 -34.97 12.12
C GLY A 339 5.70 -34.32 11.93
N ARG A 340 6.06 -33.91 10.70
CA ARG A 340 7.34 -33.23 10.39
C ARG A 340 7.10 -31.77 10.00
N ALA A 341 7.84 -30.87 10.63
CA ALA A 341 7.76 -29.42 10.40
C ALA A 341 7.88 -29.04 8.92
N ALA A 342 8.84 -29.62 8.21
CA ALA A 342 9.08 -29.32 6.80
C ALA A 342 7.89 -29.71 5.90
N ALA A 343 7.25 -30.85 6.18
CA ALA A 343 6.09 -31.32 5.43
C ALA A 343 4.86 -30.46 5.71
N PHE A 344 4.60 -30.15 6.99
CA PHE A 344 3.55 -29.23 7.41
C PHE A 344 3.71 -27.84 6.76
N ASN A 345 4.90 -27.25 6.86
CA ASN A 345 5.19 -25.93 6.31
C ASN A 345 5.13 -25.90 4.77
N ALA A 346 5.53 -26.99 4.09
CA ALA A 346 5.39 -27.09 2.64
C ALA A 346 3.91 -27.12 2.21
N GLN A 347 3.07 -27.86 2.95
CA GLN A 347 1.65 -27.97 2.69
C GLN A 347 0.92 -26.64 2.97
N LEU A 348 1.20 -26.02 4.11
CA LEU A 348 0.68 -24.69 4.47
C LEU A 348 1.12 -23.64 3.46
N GLY A 349 2.41 -23.59 3.10
CA GLY A 349 2.95 -22.64 2.12
C GLY A 349 2.29 -22.79 0.75
N ARG A 350 2.10 -24.02 0.26
CA ARG A 350 1.40 -24.27 -1.01
C ARG A 350 -0.07 -23.84 -0.94
N SER A 351 -0.73 -24.04 0.19
CA SER A 351 -2.12 -23.62 0.41
C SER A 351 -2.25 -22.09 0.41
N LEU A 352 -1.42 -21.40 1.18
CA LEU A 352 -1.38 -19.93 1.23
C LEU A 352 -1.07 -19.33 -0.14
N LEU A 353 -0.10 -19.89 -0.87
CA LEU A 353 0.24 -19.46 -2.23
C LEU A 353 -0.95 -19.62 -3.18
N LEU A 354 -1.60 -20.79 -3.19
CA LEU A 354 -2.73 -21.02 -4.10
C LEU A 354 -3.93 -20.13 -3.76
N GLN A 355 -4.13 -19.80 -2.50
CA GLN A 355 -5.16 -18.89 -2.06
C GLN A 355 -4.87 -17.44 -2.45
N ALA A 356 -3.63 -16.98 -2.27
CA ALA A 356 -3.19 -15.66 -2.71
C ALA A 356 -3.24 -15.53 -4.25
N LEU A 357 -2.81 -16.57 -4.99
CA LEU A 357 -2.95 -16.63 -6.45
C LEU A 357 -4.41 -16.63 -6.90
N ALA A 358 -5.29 -17.35 -6.20
CA ALA A 358 -6.72 -17.33 -6.50
C ALA A 358 -7.32 -15.94 -6.28
N GLY A 359 -6.97 -15.26 -5.17
CA GLY A 359 -7.37 -13.89 -4.91
C GLY A 359 -6.88 -12.92 -5.99
N TRP A 360 -5.62 -13.05 -6.43
CA TRP A 360 -5.05 -12.27 -7.53
C TRP A 360 -5.75 -12.56 -8.87
N ALA A 361 -5.97 -13.83 -9.20
CA ALA A 361 -6.63 -14.22 -10.45
C ALA A 361 -8.09 -13.73 -10.50
N LEU A 362 -8.82 -13.81 -9.39
CA LEU A 362 -10.18 -13.29 -9.29
C LEU A 362 -10.22 -11.77 -9.44
N ALA A 363 -9.33 -11.05 -8.75
CA ALA A 363 -9.27 -9.59 -8.85
C ALA A 363 -8.85 -9.13 -10.26
N THR A 364 -7.86 -9.79 -10.86
CA THR A 364 -7.39 -9.49 -12.23
C THR A 364 -8.47 -9.82 -13.27
N GLY A 365 -9.14 -10.96 -13.12
CA GLY A 365 -10.26 -11.34 -13.99
C GLY A 365 -11.43 -10.36 -13.88
N ALA A 366 -11.78 -9.92 -12.67
CA ALA A 366 -12.78 -8.90 -12.44
C ALA A 366 -12.35 -7.55 -13.05
N ALA A 367 -11.09 -7.14 -12.87
CA ALA A 367 -10.54 -5.92 -13.45
C ALA A 367 -10.62 -5.92 -14.99
N LEU A 368 -10.20 -7.02 -15.63
CA LEU A 368 -10.28 -7.17 -17.08
C LEU A 368 -11.73 -7.19 -17.57
N LEU A 369 -12.62 -7.89 -16.87
CA LEU A 369 -14.04 -7.93 -17.21
C LEU A 369 -14.67 -6.54 -17.11
N LEU A 370 -14.39 -5.79 -16.04
CA LEU A 370 -14.91 -4.43 -15.87
C LEU A 370 -14.34 -3.46 -16.90
N ALA A 371 -13.06 -3.55 -17.22
CA ALA A 371 -12.46 -2.76 -18.29
C ALA A 371 -13.14 -3.09 -19.64
N ALA A 372 -13.33 -4.37 -19.96
CA ALA A 372 -13.99 -4.80 -21.19
C ALA A 372 -15.45 -4.34 -21.25
N LEU A 373 -16.20 -4.48 -20.16
CA LEU A 373 -17.59 -4.00 -20.05
C LEU A 373 -17.68 -2.47 -20.13
N GLY A 374 -16.65 -1.75 -19.68
CA GLY A 374 -16.53 -0.30 -19.87
C GLY A 374 -16.25 0.11 -21.31
N GLY A 375 -16.00 -0.84 -22.23
CA GLY A 375 -15.66 -0.55 -23.62
C GLY A 375 -14.17 -0.32 -23.86
N ALA A 376 -13.29 -0.75 -22.94
CA ALA A 376 -11.85 -0.65 -23.13
C ALA A 376 -11.39 -1.49 -24.35
N GLY A 377 -10.59 -0.86 -25.22
CA GLY A 377 -9.97 -1.54 -26.36
C GLY A 377 -8.94 -2.61 -25.95
N PRO A 378 -8.45 -3.41 -26.92
CA PRO A 378 -7.50 -4.50 -26.65
C PRO A 378 -6.19 -4.01 -26.03
N GLU A 379 -5.72 -2.83 -26.43
CA GLU A 379 -4.52 -2.22 -25.86
C GLU A 379 -4.71 -1.84 -24.39
N ALA A 380 -5.85 -1.26 -24.04
CA ALA A 380 -6.18 -0.95 -22.65
C ALA A 380 -6.28 -2.23 -21.81
N LEU A 381 -6.94 -3.28 -22.31
CA LEU A 381 -6.96 -4.58 -21.60
C LEU A 381 -5.56 -5.16 -21.37
N LEU A 382 -4.68 -5.06 -22.36
CA LEU A 382 -3.27 -5.45 -22.23
C LEU A 382 -2.56 -4.63 -21.15
N ARG A 383 -2.80 -3.31 -21.09
CA ARG A 383 -2.24 -2.46 -20.04
C ARG A 383 -2.76 -2.87 -18.65
N VAL A 384 -4.06 -3.18 -18.48
CA VAL A 384 -4.62 -3.68 -17.20
C VAL A 384 -3.88 -4.94 -16.78
N LEU A 385 -3.74 -5.89 -17.72
CA LEU A 385 -3.07 -7.16 -17.46
C LEU A 385 -1.61 -6.96 -17.04
N CYS A 386 -0.88 -6.09 -17.74
CA CYS A 386 0.51 -5.78 -17.40
C CYS A 386 0.62 -5.16 -16.00
N VAL A 387 -0.25 -4.22 -15.64
CA VAL A 387 -0.27 -3.63 -14.29
C VAL A 387 -0.63 -4.69 -13.24
N ALA A 388 -1.56 -5.59 -13.54
CA ALA A 388 -1.89 -6.71 -12.66
C ALA A 388 -0.68 -7.63 -12.41
N CYS A 389 0.13 -7.88 -13.44
CA CYS A 389 1.38 -8.63 -13.34
C CYS A 389 2.44 -7.90 -12.50
N ILE A 390 2.48 -6.56 -12.50
CA ILE A 390 3.39 -5.78 -11.64
C ILE A 390 3.06 -5.97 -10.14
N VAL A 391 1.79 -6.18 -9.80
CA VAL A 391 1.35 -6.43 -8.40
C VAL A 391 1.57 -7.90 -7.98
N LEU A 392 1.78 -8.81 -8.93
CA LEU A 392 1.87 -10.25 -8.69
C LEU A 392 2.90 -10.68 -7.61
N PRO A 393 4.09 -10.06 -7.46
CA PRO A 393 5.05 -10.45 -6.42
C PRO A 393 4.50 -10.41 -4.99
N VAL A 394 3.45 -9.62 -4.75
CA VAL A 394 2.78 -9.49 -3.44
C VAL A 394 2.12 -10.80 -2.99
N VAL A 395 1.79 -11.70 -3.92
CA VAL A 395 1.30 -13.06 -3.63
C VAL A 395 2.30 -13.89 -2.80
N ALA A 396 3.58 -13.52 -2.79
CA ALA A 396 4.59 -14.19 -1.98
C ALA A 396 4.63 -13.73 -0.51
N VAL A 397 3.94 -12.65 -0.14
CA VAL A 397 3.94 -12.09 1.23
C VAL A 397 3.50 -13.08 2.31
N PRO A 398 2.49 -13.94 2.09
CA PRO A 398 2.13 -15.01 3.04
C PRO A 398 3.22 -16.07 3.25
N LEU A 399 4.20 -16.18 2.34
CA LEU A 399 5.27 -17.19 2.39
C LEU A 399 6.44 -16.74 3.27
N ARG A 400 6.16 -16.53 4.56
CA ARG A 400 7.12 -16.02 5.54
C ARG A 400 7.35 -16.99 6.68
N LYS A 401 8.35 -16.69 7.53
CA LYS A 401 8.60 -17.41 8.76
C LYS A 401 7.54 -17.04 9.81
N HIS A 402 6.38 -17.69 9.75
CA HIS A 402 5.26 -17.42 10.67
C HIS A 402 5.58 -17.71 12.14
N ALA A 403 6.54 -18.58 12.39
CA ALA A 403 6.92 -18.92 13.75
C ALA A 403 7.69 -17.79 14.48
N SER A 404 8.15 -16.75 13.77
CA SER A 404 8.76 -15.55 14.37
C SER A 404 7.79 -14.37 14.44
N ARG A 405 7.76 -13.61 15.54
CA ARG A 405 6.91 -12.40 15.70
C ARG A 405 7.32 -11.21 14.84
N THR A 406 8.53 -11.20 14.30
CA THR A 406 9.21 -10.01 13.75
C THR A 406 8.77 -9.57 12.34
N GLY A 407 7.61 -9.99 11.85
CA GLY A 407 7.22 -9.80 10.44
C GLY A 407 6.21 -8.67 10.19
N ASN A 408 6.65 -7.53 9.65
CA ASN A 408 5.74 -6.52 9.07
C ASN A 408 5.28 -6.97 7.66
N ALA A 409 4.12 -7.63 7.58
CA ALA A 409 3.53 -8.10 6.32
C ALA A 409 3.25 -6.96 5.33
N ALA A 410 2.68 -5.86 5.81
CA ALA A 410 2.40 -4.68 5.00
C ALA A 410 3.68 -4.06 4.43
N GLY A 411 4.74 -3.97 5.25
CA GLY A 411 6.05 -3.51 4.79
C GLY A 411 6.70 -4.45 3.76
N ALA A 412 6.53 -5.76 3.92
CA ALA A 412 6.99 -6.75 2.93
C ALA A 412 6.22 -6.63 1.60
N ALA A 413 4.90 -6.44 1.64
CA ALA A 413 4.10 -6.20 0.45
C ALA A 413 4.51 -4.91 -0.27
N ALA A 414 4.65 -3.81 0.47
CA ALA A 414 5.07 -2.52 -0.07
C ALA A 414 6.48 -2.60 -0.70
N THR A 415 7.42 -3.30 -0.05
CA THR A 415 8.77 -3.48 -0.60
C THR A 415 8.78 -4.33 -1.87
N LEU A 416 8.03 -5.44 -1.89
CA LEU A 416 7.93 -6.28 -3.09
C LEU A 416 7.28 -5.53 -4.25
N LEU A 417 6.22 -4.77 -3.98
CA LEU A 417 5.57 -3.94 -4.99
C LEU A 417 6.54 -2.85 -5.49
N LEU A 418 7.24 -2.17 -4.59
CA LEU A 418 8.20 -1.14 -4.97
C LEU A 418 9.31 -1.73 -5.83
N VAL A 419 9.93 -2.84 -5.41
CA VAL A 419 10.97 -3.53 -6.19
C VAL A 419 10.44 -3.94 -7.58
N SER A 420 9.22 -4.48 -7.65
CA SER A 420 8.56 -4.84 -8.91
C SER A 420 8.41 -3.64 -9.85
N ILE A 421 7.95 -2.50 -9.33
CA ILE A 421 7.80 -1.26 -10.10
C ILE A 421 9.18 -0.74 -10.54
N VAL A 422 10.14 -0.68 -9.62
CA VAL A 422 11.50 -0.16 -9.90
C VAL A 422 12.19 -1.02 -10.96
N GLU A 423 12.32 -2.33 -10.74
CA GLU A 423 13.01 -3.24 -11.66
C GLU A 423 12.27 -3.31 -13.00
N GLY A 424 10.94 -3.40 -12.96
CA GLY A 424 10.12 -3.50 -14.16
C GLY A 424 10.20 -2.24 -15.03
N VAL A 425 10.11 -1.05 -14.44
CA VAL A 425 10.18 0.22 -15.17
C VAL A 425 11.59 0.45 -15.72
N ILE A 426 12.64 0.21 -14.92
CA ILE A 426 14.03 0.38 -15.38
C ILE A 426 14.32 -0.55 -16.58
N LEU A 427 13.96 -1.83 -16.46
CA LEU A 427 14.18 -2.79 -17.55
C LEU A 427 13.32 -2.46 -18.77
N GLY A 428 12.07 -2.05 -18.55
CA GLY A 428 11.14 -1.65 -19.61
C GLY A 428 11.64 -0.45 -20.40
N LEU A 429 12.10 0.59 -19.72
CA LEU A 429 12.64 1.79 -20.36
C LEU A 429 13.93 1.49 -21.12
N ALA A 430 14.83 0.67 -20.57
CA ALA A 430 16.07 0.28 -21.23
C ALA A 430 15.81 -0.54 -22.52
N LEU A 431 14.87 -1.50 -22.48
CA LEU A 431 14.53 -2.28 -23.67
C LEU A 431 13.70 -1.48 -24.68
N SER A 432 12.90 -0.52 -24.22
CA SER A 432 12.19 0.40 -25.09
C SER A 432 13.16 1.28 -25.88
N SER A 433 14.19 1.83 -25.24
CA SER A 433 15.19 2.65 -25.92
C SER A 433 16.12 1.86 -26.83
N MET A 434 16.47 0.61 -26.46
CA MET A 434 17.40 -0.20 -27.26
C MET A 434 16.73 -0.98 -28.41
N ALA A 435 15.51 -1.44 -28.21
CA ALA A 435 14.86 -2.41 -29.11
C ALA A 435 13.45 -2.00 -29.55
N GLY A 436 12.95 -0.83 -29.15
CA GLY A 436 11.60 -0.35 -29.49
C GLY A 436 10.48 -1.17 -28.85
N ILE A 437 10.78 -2.02 -27.86
CA ILE A 437 9.79 -2.86 -27.19
C ILE A 437 9.00 -2.00 -26.20
N PRO A 438 7.66 -2.10 -26.14
CA PRO A 438 6.88 -1.35 -25.16
C PRO A 438 7.32 -1.67 -23.72
N ALA A 439 7.58 -0.62 -22.93
CA ALA A 439 8.16 -0.77 -21.58
C ALA A 439 7.27 -1.56 -20.61
N LEU A 440 5.95 -1.45 -20.75
CA LEU A 440 4.98 -1.99 -19.81
C LEU A 440 4.85 -3.54 -19.88
N PRO A 441 4.76 -4.17 -21.07
CA PRO A 441 4.93 -5.63 -21.21
C PRO A 441 6.24 -6.17 -20.64
N VAL A 442 7.35 -5.46 -20.85
CA VAL A 442 8.66 -5.85 -20.30
C VAL A 442 8.63 -5.82 -18.78
N ALA A 443 8.08 -4.75 -18.20
CA ALA A 443 7.91 -4.62 -16.75
C ALA A 443 7.05 -5.76 -16.18
N ALA A 444 5.97 -6.13 -16.87
CA ALA A 444 5.11 -7.25 -16.49
C ALA A 444 5.87 -8.59 -16.49
N LEU A 445 6.66 -8.87 -17.52
CA LEU A 445 7.49 -10.09 -17.61
C LEU A 445 8.56 -10.13 -16.50
N ALA A 446 9.23 -9.00 -16.23
CA ALA A 446 10.18 -8.88 -15.13
C ALA A 446 9.52 -9.18 -13.78
N SER A 447 8.32 -8.64 -13.57
CA SER A 447 7.53 -8.83 -12.34
C SER A 447 7.09 -10.29 -12.15
N ILE A 448 6.74 -10.99 -13.23
CA ILE A 448 6.47 -12.43 -13.21
C ILE A 448 7.74 -13.19 -12.80
N GLY A 449 8.90 -12.86 -13.39
CA GLY A 449 10.19 -13.44 -13.03
C GLY A 449 10.53 -13.24 -11.54
N LEU A 450 10.39 -12.00 -11.05
CA LEU A 450 10.55 -11.65 -9.64
C LEU A 450 9.61 -12.47 -8.75
N THR A 451 8.34 -12.61 -9.14
CA THR A 451 7.36 -13.43 -8.42
C THR A 451 7.86 -14.86 -8.26
N VAL A 452 8.32 -15.50 -9.35
CA VAL A 452 8.82 -16.89 -9.30
C VAL A 452 9.98 -17.01 -8.31
N VAL A 453 10.95 -16.09 -8.37
CA VAL A 453 12.12 -16.08 -7.48
C VAL A 453 11.71 -15.92 -6.01
N VAL A 454 10.85 -14.94 -5.71
CA VAL A 454 10.42 -14.64 -4.33
C VAL A 454 9.55 -15.77 -3.78
N VAL A 455 8.64 -16.35 -4.59
CA VAL A 455 7.84 -17.51 -4.20
C VAL A 455 8.71 -18.73 -3.91
N MET A 456 9.67 -19.04 -4.79
CA MET A 456 10.62 -20.13 -4.56
C MET A 456 11.42 -19.93 -3.27
N ARG A 457 11.89 -18.70 -3.02
CA ARG A 457 12.62 -18.35 -1.80
C ARG A 457 11.71 -18.45 -0.56
N GLY A 458 10.48 -17.98 -0.64
CA GLY A 458 9.49 -18.05 0.44
C GLY A 458 9.16 -19.50 0.81
N LEU A 459 8.89 -20.36 -0.17
CA LEU A 459 8.65 -21.78 0.04
C LEU A 459 9.87 -22.50 0.65
N ARG A 460 11.09 -22.21 0.18
CA ARG A 460 12.32 -22.75 0.79
C ARG A 460 12.48 -22.29 2.23
N THR A 461 12.17 -21.03 2.52
CA THR A 461 12.25 -20.45 3.87
C THR A 461 11.25 -21.12 4.81
N MET A 462 10.00 -21.32 4.37
CA MET A 462 8.99 -22.04 5.17
C MET A 462 9.42 -23.50 5.43
N ARG A 463 9.91 -24.22 4.42
CA ARG A 463 10.36 -25.62 4.57
C ARG A 463 11.51 -25.79 5.56
N ARG A 464 12.44 -24.84 5.59
CA ARG A 464 13.60 -24.86 6.50
C ARG A 464 13.27 -24.32 7.90
N GLY A 465 12.16 -23.62 8.04
CA GLY A 465 11.70 -23.12 9.33
C GLY A 465 11.14 -24.22 10.22
N PRO A 466 11.10 -24.01 11.54
CA PRO A 466 10.35 -24.87 12.46
C PRO A 466 8.84 -24.76 12.17
N PHE A 467 8.00 -25.58 12.82
CA PHE A 467 6.54 -25.58 12.61
C PHE A 467 5.97 -24.16 12.60
N ALA A 468 5.26 -23.78 11.54
CA ALA A 468 4.71 -22.43 11.40
C ALA A 468 3.69 -22.07 12.50
N PHE A 469 3.01 -23.08 13.05
CA PHE A 469 2.01 -22.95 14.09
C PHE A 469 2.49 -23.52 15.43
N PRO A 470 2.10 -22.95 16.57
CA PRO A 470 1.45 -21.64 16.70
C PRO A 470 2.38 -20.51 16.24
N ALA A 471 1.83 -19.54 15.52
CA ALA A 471 2.60 -18.43 14.97
C ALA A 471 3.13 -17.51 16.08
N GLY A 472 4.28 -16.88 15.83
CA GLY A 472 4.86 -15.91 16.76
C GLY A 472 5.31 -16.50 18.11
N ARG A 473 5.65 -17.79 18.17
CA ARG A 473 6.18 -18.42 19.40
C ARG A 473 7.68 -18.22 19.61
N MET A 474 8.41 -17.78 18.58
CA MET A 474 9.82 -17.44 18.67
C MET A 474 9.99 -15.94 18.48
N ASP A 475 10.91 -15.36 19.25
CA ASP A 475 11.35 -13.98 19.11
C ASP A 475 12.59 -13.87 18.21
#